data_AF-A0A1G8CL40-F1
#
_entry.id   AF-A0A1G8CL40-F1
#
_cell.length_a   1.000
_cell.length_b   1.000
_cell.length_c   1.000
_cell.angle_alpha   90.00
_cell.angle_beta   90.00
_cell.angle_gamma   90.00
#
_symmetry.space_group_name_H-M   'P 1'
#
loop_
_entity.id
_entity.type
_entity.pdbx_description
1 polymer ?
#
loop_
_entity_poly.entity_id
_entity_poly.type
_entity_poly.pdbx_seq_one_letter_code
_entity_poly.pdbx_strand_id
1 'polypeptide(L)'
;MTIEQKIQNIFGWEPIVPHDEAELRHIHHLIDKVPFYLEKLDELIDKVNEFSKVAQPLTFNAHMVIDRMILHAFFSDLENRNFSEVDDEAIGSFASRVRANLKLEGMINARNLGCEVCGENRSTDKCHIVPNKLGGSAEPNNILVLCPTHHRLFDRFMLSRAEYAAIDWERKSIPSQHYAHNVTLMAHTKYWEKIEAGSFCRVPQFDREAIPFVRYVIVEILGLFKSKSTLKRDSLYTALDPNLHGIARKIVAHLVKNKVLLQKDIKGKSGYLSLMQYDVSSLDEIAFRTWQAIC
;
A
#
# COMPACT_ATOMS: atom_id res chain seq x y z
N MET A 1 -38.74 5.37 -1.22
CA MET A 1 -37.76 6.28 -0.61
C MET A 1 -37.27 7.24 -1.68
N THR A 2 -37.54 8.53 -1.53
CA THR A 2 -37.08 9.56 -2.49
C THR A 2 -35.56 9.68 -2.45
N ILE A 3 -34.97 10.36 -3.44
CA ILE A 3 -33.52 10.59 -3.47
C ILE A 3 -33.08 11.42 -2.24
N GLU A 4 -33.89 12.38 -1.79
CA GLU A 4 -33.58 13.13 -0.56
C GLU A 4 -33.54 12.23 0.68
N GLN A 5 -34.48 11.29 0.81
CA GLN A 5 -34.52 10.35 1.94
C GLN A 5 -33.37 9.33 1.92
N LYS A 6 -32.77 9.08 0.74
CA LYS A 6 -31.56 8.24 0.62
C LYS A 6 -30.31 9.00 1.07
N ILE A 7 -30.21 10.29 0.78
CA ILE A 7 -29.06 11.13 1.12
C ILE A 7 -29.01 11.42 2.63
N GLN A 8 -30.17 11.71 3.22
CA GLN A 8 -30.28 12.01 4.67
C GLN A 8 -29.87 10.83 5.55
N ASN A 9 -30.19 9.60 5.12
CA ASN A 9 -29.84 8.37 5.83
C ASN A 9 -28.35 7.98 5.71
N ILE A 10 -27.62 8.48 4.71
CA ILE A 10 -26.20 8.12 4.50
C ILE A 10 -25.28 9.07 5.26
N PHE A 11 -25.60 10.37 5.34
CA PHE A 11 -24.66 11.39 5.83
C PHE A 11 -25.06 12.05 7.15
N GLY A 12 -26.29 11.87 7.64
CA GLY A 12 -26.73 12.42 8.94
C GLY A 12 -26.64 13.94 9.07
N TRP A 13 -26.47 14.67 7.96
CA TRP A 13 -26.36 16.12 7.91
C TRP A 13 -27.65 16.70 7.32
N GLU A 14 -28.24 17.69 8.00
CA GLU A 14 -29.23 18.55 7.36
C GLU A 14 -28.54 19.31 6.21
N PRO A 15 -29.18 19.41 5.02
CA PRO A 15 -28.62 20.22 3.95
C PRO A 15 -28.54 21.66 4.43
N ILE A 16 -27.34 22.26 4.36
CA ILE A 16 -27.13 23.68 4.65
C ILE A 16 -27.93 24.44 3.59
N VAL A 17 -29.13 24.89 3.95
CA VAL A 17 -29.90 25.83 3.14
C VAL A 17 -29.17 27.18 3.23
N PRO A 18 -28.99 27.92 2.12
CA PRO A 18 -28.35 29.24 2.17
C PRO A 18 -29.06 30.11 3.21
N HIS A 19 -28.30 30.70 4.13
CA HIS A 19 -28.80 31.40 5.32
C HIS A 19 -29.51 32.71 4.97
N ASP A 20 -29.23 33.31 3.80
CA ASP A 20 -29.94 34.48 3.29
C ASP A 20 -29.93 34.62 1.74
N GLU A 21 -30.68 35.61 1.25
CA GLU A 21 -30.84 35.92 -0.17
C GLU A 21 -29.52 36.42 -0.83
N ALA A 22 -28.60 36.98 -0.05
CA ALA A 22 -27.29 37.41 -0.54
C ALA A 22 -26.39 36.20 -0.82
N GLU A 23 -26.40 35.20 0.07
CA GLU A 23 -25.71 33.93 -0.11
C GLU A 23 -26.25 33.18 -1.34
N LEU A 24 -27.58 33.17 -1.51
CA LEU A 24 -28.23 32.52 -2.66
C LEU A 24 -27.89 33.22 -3.99
N ARG A 25 -27.83 34.57 -4.00
CA ARG A 25 -27.35 35.34 -5.17
C ARG A 25 -25.87 35.09 -5.46
N HIS A 26 -25.05 34.93 -4.42
CA HIS A 26 -23.64 34.60 -4.58
C HIS A 26 -23.45 33.20 -5.19
N ILE A 27 -24.23 32.22 -4.72
CA ILE A 27 -24.23 30.85 -5.27
C ILE A 27 -24.67 30.86 -6.74
N HIS A 28 -25.73 31.58 -7.11
CA HIS A 28 -26.14 31.70 -8.50
C HIS A 28 -25.07 32.37 -9.38
N HIS A 29 -24.43 33.43 -8.89
CA HIS A 29 -23.31 34.07 -9.59
C HIS A 29 -22.11 33.13 -9.79
N LEU A 30 -21.84 32.23 -8.84
CA LEU A 30 -20.80 31.20 -9.00
C LEU A 30 -21.22 30.12 -10.01
N ILE A 31 -22.49 29.70 -9.99
CA ILE A 31 -23.06 28.75 -10.95
C ILE A 31 -22.99 29.31 -12.39
N ASP A 32 -23.31 30.58 -12.58
CA ASP A 32 -23.25 31.25 -13.89
C ASP A 32 -21.83 31.30 -14.46
N LYS A 33 -20.80 31.17 -13.61
CA LYS A 33 -19.39 31.10 -14.01
C LYS A 33 -18.91 29.68 -14.32
N VAL A 34 -19.69 28.63 -14.00
CA VAL A 34 -19.32 27.24 -14.27
C VAL A 34 -18.98 26.99 -15.75
N PRO A 35 -19.77 27.47 -16.73
CA PRO A 35 -19.43 27.30 -18.15
C PRO A 35 -18.08 27.92 -18.51
N PHE A 36 -17.79 29.12 -17.97
CA PHE A 36 -16.51 29.78 -18.18
C PHE A 36 -15.34 29.02 -17.52
N TYR A 37 -15.55 28.46 -16.33
CA TYR A 37 -14.53 27.63 -15.68
C TYR A 37 -14.26 26.35 -16.45
N LEU A 38 -15.29 25.70 -17.00
CA LEU A 38 -15.12 24.51 -17.85
C LEU A 38 -14.36 24.85 -19.12
N GLU A 39 -14.70 25.96 -19.79
CA GLU A 39 -13.97 26.45 -20.97
C GLU A 39 -12.48 26.69 -20.65
N LYS A 40 -12.18 27.31 -19.50
CA LYS A 40 -10.79 27.54 -19.08
C LYS A 40 -10.05 26.29 -18.63
N LEU A 41 -10.77 25.28 -18.13
CA LEU A 41 -10.21 23.98 -17.81
C LEU A 41 -9.82 23.23 -19.10
N ASP A 42 -10.69 23.26 -20.12
CA ASP A 42 -10.41 22.66 -21.43
C ASP A 42 -9.20 23.36 -22.09
N GLU A 43 -9.15 24.70 -22.06
CA GLU A 43 -8.00 25.47 -22.55
C GLU A 43 -6.69 25.09 -21.83
N LEU A 44 -6.76 24.83 -20.52
CA LEU A 44 -5.61 24.39 -19.73
C LEU A 44 -5.18 22.97 -20.11
N ILE A 45 -6.13 22.03 -20.25
CA ILE A 45 -5.87 20.65 -20.66
C ILE A 45 -5.19 20.63 -22.04
N ASP A 46 -5.66 21.43 -22.98
CA ASP A 46 -5.07 21.53 -24.31
C ASP A 46 -3.62 22.02 -24.26
N LYS A 47 -3.33 23.06 -23.45
CA LYS A 47 -1.97 23.56 -23.24
C LYS A 47 -1.07 22.54 -22.54
N VAL A 48 -1.59 21.79 -21.57
CA VAL A 48 -0.85 20.71 -20.89
C VAL A 48 -0.51 19.58 -21.87
N ASN A 49 -1.44 19.23 -22.75
CA ASN A 49 -1.25 18.21 -23.79
C ASN A 49 -0.23 18.67 -24.85
N GLU A 50 -0.28 19.93 -25.28
CA GLU A 50 0.71 20.54 -26.16
C GLU A 50 2.11 20.50 -25.51
N PHE A 51 2.21 20.93 -24.25
CA PHE A 51 3.46 20.91 -23.50
C PHE A 51 4.01 19.49 -23.32
N SER A 52 3.14 18.51 -23.05
CA SER A 52 3.50 17.09 -22.88
C SER A 52 4.06 16.46 -24.16
N LYS A 53 3.60 16.90 -25.34
CA LYS A 53 4.16 16.46 -26.64
C LYS A 53 5.58 16.98 -26.86
N VAL A 54 5.89 18.19 -26.38
CA VAL A 54 7.25 18.78 -26.44
C VAL A 54 8.18 18.17 -25.38
N ALA A 55 7.63 17.73 -24.26
CA ALA A 55 8.36 17.11 -23.15
C ALA A 55 8.79 15.64 -23.41
N GLN A 56 8.53 15.07 -24.59
CA GLN A 56 8.82 13.66 -24.91
C GLN A 56 10.31 13.21 -24.96
N PRO A 57 11.33 14.03 -24.63
CA PRO A 57 12.62 13.49 -24.21
C PRO A 57 12.96 13.72 -22.72
N LEU A 58 12.09 14.31 -21.90
CA LEU A 58 12.42 14.68 -20.51
C LEU A 58 11.80 13.72 -19.48
N THR A 59 12.66 13.28 -18.57
CA THR A 59 12.46 12.24 -17.55
C THR A 59 11.20 12.41 -16.69
N PHE A 60 10.67 11.26 -16.25
CA PHE A 60 9.50 10.97 -15.41
C PHE A 60 9.13 11.96 -14.28
N ASN A 61 10.03 12.85 -13.84
CA ASN A 61 9.78 13.77 -12.72
C ASN A 61 9.09 15.09 -13.11
N ALA A 62 9.13 15.52 -14.36
CA ALA A 62 8.62 16.85 -14.74
C ALA A 62 7.08 16.93 -14.75
N HIS A 63 6.38 15.88 -15.20
CA HIS A 63 4.92 15.88 -15.30
C HIS A 63 4.24 15.90 -13.91
N MET A 64 4.79 15.19 -12.93
CA MET A 64 4.27 15.20 -11.54
C MET A 64 4.44 16.57 -10.87
N VAL A 65 5.50 17.31 -11.20
CA VAL A 65 5.72 18.67 -10.68
C VAL A 65 4.70 19.63 -11.28
N ILE A 66 4.41 19.52 -12.58
CA ILE A 66 3.42 20.36 -13.27
C ILE A 66 2.00 20.07 -12.77
N ASP A 67 1.64 18.80 -12.65
CA ASP A 67 0.34 18.36 -12.11
C ASP A 67 0.11 18.91 -10.70
N ARG A 68 1.15 18.83 -9.83
CA ARG A 68 1.07 19.37 -8.47
C ARG A 68 0.99 20.89 -8.42
N MET A 69 1.64 21.61 -9.34
CA MET A 69 1.51 23.07 -9.45
C MET A 69 0.09 23.48 -9.88
N ILE A 70 -0.53 22.72 -10.77
CA ILE A 70 -1.92 22.95 -11.20
C ILE A 70 -2.87 22.67 -10.03
N LEU A 71 -2.75 21.52 -9.37
CA LEU A 71 -3.58 21.17 -8.21
C LEU A 71 -3.42 22.19 -7.07
N HIS A 72 -2.20 22.63 -6.76
CA HIS A 72 -1.98 23.63 -5.72
C HIS A 72 -2.58 25.01 -6.07
N ALA A 73 -2.57 25.41 -7.35
CA ALA A 73 -3.19 26.65 -7.80
C ALA A 73 -4.74 26.60 -7.72
N PHE A 74 -5.34 25.43 -7.89
CA PHE A 74 -6.79 25.22 -7.84
C PHE A 74 -7.34 24.97 -6.43
N PHE A 75 -6.59 24.31 -5.56
CA PHE A 75 -7.06 23.88 -4.23
C PHE A 75 -6.52 24.69 -3.04
N SER A 76 -5.69 25.71 -3.29
CA SER A 76 -5.32 26.68 -2.23
C SER A 76 -6.43 27.72 -2.08
N ASP A 77 -7.01 27.83 -0.89
CA ASP A 77 -8.11 28.76 -0.59
C ASP A 77 -7.84 30.18 -1.11
N LEU A 78 -8.77 30.69 -1.92
CA LEU A 78 -8.75 32.03 -2.52
C LEU A 78 -8.74 33.15 -1.47
N GLU A 79 -9.20 32.87 -0.25
CA GLU A 79 -9.43 33.86 0.82
C GLU A 79 -8.16 34.28 1.57
N ASN A 80 -7.05 33.53 1.45
CA ASN A 80 -5.76 33.89 2.08
C ASN A 80 -4.82 34.65 1.12
N ARG A 81 -5.35 35.23 0.05
CA ARG A 81 -4.59 36.15 -0.80
C ARG A 81 -4.64 37.53 -0.15
N ASN A 82 -3.55 37.92 0.52
CA ASN A 82 -3.38 39.31 0.91
C ASN A 82 -3.11 40.16 -0.34
N PHE A 83 -4.17 40.58 -1.02
CA PHE A 83 -4.12 41.50 -2.18
C PHE A 83 -3.88 42.96 -1.75
N SER A 84 -3.63 43.24 -0.46
CA SER A 84 -3.49 44.61 0.05
C SER A 84 -2.06 45.14 0.12
N GLU A 85 -1.05 44.34 -0.25
CA GLU A 85 0.34 44.81 -0.40
C GLU A 85 0.76 44.71 -1.86
N VAL A 86 0.25 45.64 -2.68
CA VAL A 86 0.59 45.74 -4.10
C VAL A 86 1.19 47.11 -4.37
N ASP A 87 2.42 47.30 -3.92
CA ASP A 87 3.38 48.12 -4.67
C ASP A 87 3.95 47.23 -5.78
N ASP A 88 4.25 47.79 -6.96
CA ASP A 88 4.72 47.01 -8.13
C ASP A 88 6.02 46.21 -7.87
N GLU A 89 6.83 46.58 -6.86
CA GLU A 89 7.96 45.80 -6.36
C GLU A 89 7.54 44.57 -5.52
N ALA A 90 6.38 44.64 -4.86
CA ALA A 90 5.85 43.59 -3.98
C ALA A 90 5.24 42.41 -4.75
N ILE A 91 4.66 42.63 -5.95
CA ILE A 91 4.20 41.55 -6.86
C ILE A 91 5.38 40.65 -7.24
N GLY A 92 6.53 41.27 -7.54
CA GLY A 92 7.79 40.58 -7.77
C GLY A 92 8.20 39.73 -6.56
N SER A 93 8.05 40.26 -5.34
CA SER A 93 8.36 39.56 -4.09
C SER A 93 7.40 38.41 -3.79
N PHE A 94 6.10 38.56 -4.00
CA PHE A 94 5.08 37.53 -3.76
C PHE A 94 5.22 36.38 -4.75
N ALA A 95 5.29 36.66 -6.05
CA ALA A 95 5.52 35.64 -7.06
C ALA A 95 6.86 34.92 -6.84
N SER A 96 7.89 35.63 -6.39
CA SER A 96 9.18 35.03 -6.05
C SER A 96 9.11 34.15 -4.80
N ARG A 97 8.38 34.58 -3.76
CA ARG A 97 8.11 33.78 -2.55
C ARG A 97 7.30 32.53 -2.87
N VAL A 98 6.26 32.63 -3.67
CA VAL A 98 5.46 31.48 -4.12
C VAL A 98 6.33 30.52 -4.94
N ARG A 99 7.14 31.01 -5.89
CA ARG A 99 8.09 30.17 -6.64
C ARG A 99 9.14 29.50 -5.74
N ALA A 100 9.68 30.23 -4.76
CA ALA A 100 10.65 29.69 -3.81
C ALA A 100 10.01 28.60 -2.93
N ASN A 101 8.78 28.83 -2.45
CA ASN A 101 8.01 27.85 -1.69
C ASN A 101 7.69 26.62 -2.53
N LEU A 102 7.21 26.78 -3.76
CA LEU A 102 6.94 25.66 -4.69
C LEU A 102 8.21 24.87 -5.01
N LYS A 103 9.35 25.55 -5.19
CA LYS A 103 10.65 24.90 -5.39
C LYS A 103 11.08 24.13 -4.15
N LEU A 104 10.94 24.72 -2.97
CA LEU A 104 11.28 24.09 -1.69
C LEU A 104 10.36 22.89 -1.41
N GLU A 105 9.06 23.02 -1.62
CA GLU A 105 8.09 21.94 -1.53
C GLU A 105 8.39 20.85 -2.55
N GLY A 106 8.69 21.21 -3.81
CA GLY A 106 9.12 20.26 -4.83
C GLY A 106 10.38 19.49 -4.41
N MET A 107 11.37 20.19 -3.82
CA MET A 107 12.59 19.57 -3.30
C MET A 107 12.33 18.66 -2.09
N ILE A 108 11.46 19.07 -1.16
CA ILE A 108 11.04 18.25 -0.01
C ILE A 108 10.31 17.01 -0.51
N ASN A 109 9.41 17.19 -1.47
CA ASN A 109 8.58 16.12 -1.98
C ASN A 109 9.35 15.11 -2.84
N ALA A 110 10.45 15.54 -3.47
CA ALA A 110 11.33 14.68 -4.24
C ALA A 110 12.34 13.91 -3.38
N ARG A 111 12.45 14.19 -2.06
CA ARG A 111 13.46 13.56 -1.22
C ARG A 111 13.21 12.08 -0.96
N ASN A 112 11.96 11.71 -0.71
CA ASN A 112 11.59 10.33 -0.42
C ASN A 112 10.42 9.89 -1.28
N LEU A 113 10.30 8.58 -1.44
CA LEU A 113 9.06 7.96 -1.89
C LEU A 113 7.95 8.27 -0.87
N GLY A 114 6.76 8.60 -1.38
CA GLY A 114 5.58 8.85 -0.54
C GLY A 114 4.99 7.58 0.04
N CYS A 115 4.31 7.75 1.16
CA CYS A 115 3.52 6.71 1.81
C CYS A 115 2.49 6.15 0.81
N GLU A 116 2.46 4.82 0.67
CA GLU A 116 1.53 4.12 -0.23
C GLU A 116 0.06 4.26 0.19
N VAL A 117 -0.21 4.80 1.39
CA VAL A 117 -1.57 5.05 1.90
C VAL A 117 -2.00 6.51 1.74
N CYS A 118 -1.15 7.47 2.11
CA CYS A 118 -1.54 8.90 2.17
C CYS A 118 -0.65 9.86 1.37
N GLY A 119 0.39 9.38 0.69
CA GLY A 119 1.30 10.19 -0.10
C GLY A 119 2.31 11.04 0.70
N GLU A 120 2.21 11.09 2.03
CA GLU A 120 3.18 11.76 2.90
C GLU A 120 4.61 11.24 2.65
N ASN A 121 5.56 12.14 2.43
CA ASN A 121 6.93 11.80 2.00
C ASN A 121 8.03 12.52 2.80
N ARG A 122 7.69 13.32 3.81
CA ARG A 122 8.68 13.98 4.68
C ARG A 122 9.44 12.97 5.55
N SER A 123 8.73 11.93 6.00
CA SER A 123 9.29 10.82 6.77
C SER A 123 8.59 9.54 6.32
N THR A 124 9.33 8.61 5.72
CA THR A 124 8.82 7.31 5.32
C THR A 124 9.76 6.19 5.75
N ASP A 125 9.16 5.08 6.15
CA ASP A 125 9.79 3.86 6.60
C ASP A 125 9.53 2.73 5.60
N LYS A 126 10.46 1.76 5.57
CA LYS A 126 10.29 0.50 4.83
C LYS A 126 9.65 -0.53 5.76
N CYS A 127 8.36 -0.80 5.56
CA CYS A 127 7.60 -1.80 6.28
C CYS A 127 7.60 -3.12 5.49
N HIS A 128 7.89 -4.25 6.13
CA HIS A 128 7.84 -5.55 5.46
C HIS A 128 6.41 -6.10 5.46
N ILE A 129 5.92 -6.56 4.30
CA ILE A 129 4.61 -7.22 4.18
C ILE A 129 4.68 -8.58 4.88
N VAL A 130 5.60 -9.45 4.44
CA VAL A 130 6.01 -10.65 5.18
C VAL A 130 7.08 -10.24 6.19
N PRO A 131 6.85 -10.35 7.51
CA PRO A 131 7.80 -9.88 8.51
C PRO A 131 9.16 -10.60 8.49
N ASN A 132 10.21 -9.88 8.87
CA ASN A 132 11.57 -10.43 9.02
C ASN A 132 11.64 -11.62 9.98
N LYS A 133 10.83 -11.64 11.06
CA LYS A 133 10.76 -12.78 11.99
C LYS A 133 10.37 -14.07 11.28
N LEU A 134 9.50 -13.99 10.27
CA LEU A 134 9.11 -15.12 9.43
C LEU A 134 10.14 -15.40 8.32
N GLY A 135 11.05 -14.48 8.03
CA GLY A 135 12.03 -14.61 6.96
C GLY A 135 11.59 -13.95 5.65
N GLY A 136 10.72 -12.94 5.73
CA GLY A 136 10.45 -12.08 4.58
C GLY A 136 11.70 -11.35 4.09
N SER A 137 11.74 -11.06 2.79
CA SER A 137 12.89 -10.44 2.15
C SER A 137 12.85 -8.91 2.28
N ALA A 138 13.99 -8.26 2.02
CA ALA A 138 14.04 -6.80 1.85
C ALA A 138 13.80 -6.36 0.39
N GLU A 139 13.28 -7.27 -0.47
CA GLU A 139 13.00 -6.96 -1.88
C GLU A 139 11.86 -5.93 -1.99
N PRO A 140 11.90 -5.01 -2.97
CA PRO A 140 10.89 -3.95 -3.09
C PRO A 140 9.44 -4.47 -3.17
N ASN A 141 9.24 -5.68 -3.69
CA ASN A 141 7.94 -6.33 -3.83
C ASN A 141 7.45 -7.07 -2.58
N ASN A 142 8.21 -7.01 -1.46
CA ASN A 142 7.79 -7.37 -0.10
C ASN A 142 7.83 -6.16 0.86
N ILE A 143 8.07 -4.95 0.33
CA ILE A 143 8.15 -3.72 1.12
C ILE A 143 6.97 -2.80 0.79
N LEU A 144 6.42 -2.20 1.83
CA LEU A 144 5.58 -1.01 1.76
C LEU A 144 6.38 0.21 2.19
N VAL A 145 6.29 1.29 1.43
CA VAL A 145 6.77 2.60 1.87
C VAL A 145 5.63 3.27 2.63
N LEU A 146 5.78 3.47 3.93
CA LEU A 146 4.72 4.03 4.79
C LEU A 146 5.25 5.17 5.63
N CYS A 147 4.42 6.17 5.93
CA CYS A 147 4.77 7.15 6.97
C CYS A 147 4.75 6.46 8.36
N PRO A 148 5.39 7.03 9.40
CA PRO A 148 5.46 6.41 10.73
C PRO A 148 4.09 6.05 11.32
N THR A 149 3.07 6.85 11.02
CA THR A 149 1.69 6.58 11.45
C THR A 149 1.14 5.33 10.77
N HIS A 150 1.11 5.28 9.44
CA HIS A 150 0.57 4.14 8.70
C HIS A 150 1.39 2.87 8.90
N HIS A 151 2.71 2.98 9.07
CA HIS A 151 3.57 1.87 9.43
C HIS A 151 3.12 1.23 10.75
N ARG A 152 2.94 2.04 11.81
CA ARG A 152 2.49 1.56 13.11
C ARG A 152 1.06 0.99 13.07
N LEU A 153 0.18 1.56 12.25
CA LEU A 153 -1.18 1.04 12.07
C LEU A 153 -1.17 -0.30 11.34
N PHE A 154 -0.36 -0.44 10.29
CA PHE A 154 -0.19 -1.68 9.54
C PHE A 154 0.33 -2.82 10.42
N ASP A 155 1.43 -2.59 11.15
CA ASP A 155 2.06 -3.58 12.05
C ASP A 155 1.14 -4.06 13.18
N ARG A 156 0.09 -3.28 13.48
CA ARG A 156 -0.87 -3.56 14.55
C ARG A 156 -2.24 -3.94 14.04
N PHE A 157 -2.41 -4.06 12.73
CA PHE A 157 -3.66 -4.41 12.07
C PHE A 157 -4.80 -3.41 12.33
N MET A 158 -4.45 -2.12 12.39
CA MET A 158 -5.37 -1.02 12.74
C MET A 158 -5.62 -0.03 11.60
N LEU A 159 -5.19 -0.33 10.37
CA LEU A 159 -5.63 0.48 9.22
C LEU A 159 -7.15 0.39 9.08
N SER A 160 -7.78 1.47 8.63
CA SER A 160 -9.16 1.44 8.15
C SER A 160 -9.27 0.66 6.84
N ARG A 161 -10.51 0.33 6.44
CA ARG A 161 -10.78 -0.34 5.15
C ARG A 161 -10.27 0.48 3.97
N ALA A 162 -10.51 1.79 3.99
CA ALA A 162 -10.05 2.69 2.92
C ALA A 162 -8.52 2.76 2.85
N GLU A 163 -7.84 2.83 4.00
CA GLU A 163 -6.38 2.85 4.06
C GLU A 163 -5.76 1.53 3.58
N TYR A 164 -6.35 0.38 3.95
CA TYR A 164 -5.88 -0.93 3.47
C TYR A 164 -6.09 -1.10 1.96
N ALA A 165 -7.22 -0.59 1.43
CA ALA A 165 -7.56 -0.65 0.02
C ALA A 165 -6.72 0.33 -0.85
N ALA A 166 -6.13 1.37 -0.26
CA ALA A 166 -5.25 2.29 -0.96
C ALA A 166 -3.91 1.65 -1.38
N ILE A 167 -3.51 0.55 -0.74
CA ILE A 167 -2.27 -0.16 -1.05
C ILE A 167 -2.42 -0.94 -2.35
N ASP A 168 -1.53 -0.71 -3.31
CA ASP A 168 -1.45 -1.46 -4.57
C ASP A 168 -0.80 -2.83 -4.34
N TRP A 169 -1.64 -3.80 -3.97
CA TRP A 169 -1.23 -5.18 -3.73
C TRP A 169 -0.79 -5.92 -5.00
N GLU A 170 -1.34 -5.56 -6.17
CA GLU A 170 -1.06 -6.26 -7.43
C GLU A 170 0.41 -6.13 -7.86
N ARG A 171 1.05 -5.01 -7.49
CA ARG A 171 2.48 -4.79 -7.70
C ARG A 171 3.41 -5.59 -6.79
N LYS A 172 2.88 -6.21 -5.74
CA LYS A 172 3.68 -6.97 -4.76
C LYS A 172 3.88 -8.40 -5.24
N SER A 173 4.87 -9.09 -4.68
CA SER A 173 5.13 -10.50 -5.04
C SER A 173 3.95 -11.39 -4.66
N ILE A 174 3.74 -12.49 -5.38
CA ILE A 174 2.66 -13.45 -5.09
C ILE A 174 2.70 -13.91 -3.61
N PRO A 175 3.86 -14.23 -3.01
CA PRO A 175 3.94 -14.52 -1.58
C PRO A 175 3.47 -13.37 -0.68
N SER A 176 3.83 -12.14 -1.02
CA SER A 176 3.44 -10.96 -0.24
C SER A 176 1.94 -10.70 -0.33
N GLN A 177 1.35 -10.84 -1.52
CA GLN A 177 -0.09 -10.78 -1.73
C GLN A 177 -0.79 -11.88 -0.91
N HIS A 178 -0.26 -13.12 -0.95
CA HIS A 178 -0.84 -14.21 -0.17
C HIS A 178 -0.80 -13.93 1.33
N TYR A 179 0.31 -13.39 1.85
CA TYR A 179 0.41 -12.98 3.26
C TYR A 179 -0.56 -11.86 3.58
N ALA A 180 -0.63 -10.81 2.75
CA ALA A 180 -1.54 -9.70 2.92
C ALA A 180 -3.00 -10.19 3.01
N HIS A 181 -3.46 -11.02 2.08
CA HIS A 181 -4.85 -11.46 2.03
C HIS A 181 -5.22 -12.53 3.08
N ASN A 182 -4.32 -13.47 3.39
CA ASN A 182 -4.66 -14.62 4.24
C ASN A 182 -4.17 -14.48 5.68
N VAL A 183 -3.39 -13.44 5.99
CA VAL A 183 -2.88 -13.16 7.34
C VAL A 183 -3.28 -11.75 7.73
N THR A 184 -2.73 -10.74 7.06
CA THR A 184 -2.87 -9.34 7.46
C THR A 184 -4.33 -8.86 7.36
N LEU A 185 -5.03 -9.17 6.28
CA LEU A 185 -6.42 -8.79 6.07
C LEU A 185 -7.34 -9.46 7.10
N MET A 186 -7.13 -10.75 7.40
CA MET A 186 -7.90 -11.44 8.44
C MET A 186 -7.77 -10.75 9.80
N ALA A 187 -6.56 -10.27 10.12
CA ALA A 187 -6.29 -9.50 11.33
C ALA A 187 -7.03 -8.16 11.36
N HIS A 188 -6.97 -7.41 10.25
CA HIS A 188 -7.66 -6.13 10.11
C HIS A 188 -9.18 -6.29 10.17
N THR A 189 -9.73 -7.35 9.57
CA THR A 189 -11.17 -7.62 9.63
C THR A 189 -11.66 -7.75 11.06
N LYS A 190 -10.92 -8.45 11.94
CA LYS A 190 -11.26 -8.55 13.37
C LYS A 190 -11.23 -7.20 14.08
N TYR A 191 -10.32 -6.31 13.68
CA TYR A 191 -10.29 -4.94 14.20
C TYR A 191 -11.52 -4.16 13.74
N TRP A 192 -11.88 -4.23 12.46
CA TRP A 192 -13.05 -3.56 11.91
C TRP A 192 -14.35 -4.04 12.56
N GLU A 193 -14.53 -5.35 12.73
CA GLU A 193 -15.68 -5.94 13.41
C GLU A 193 -15.82 -5.44 14.86
N LYS A 194 -14.72 -5.25 15.57
CA LYS A 194 -14.74 -4.68 16.93
C LYS A 194 -15.20 -3.23 16.96
N ILE A 195 -14.73 -2.42 16.01
CA ILE A 195 -15.15 -1.02 15.89
C ILE A 195 -16.66 -0.96 15.56
N GLU A 196 -17.13 -1.80 14.65
CA GLU A 196 -18.56 -1.90 14.29
C GLU A 196 -19.42 -2.36 15.47
N ALA A 197 -18.89 -3.23 16.33
CA ALA A 197 -19.52 -3.65 17.57
C ALA A 197 -19.44 -2.60 18.71
N GLY A 198 -18.84 -1.43 18.48
CA GLY A 198 -18.67 -0.39 19.50
C GLY A 198 -17.63 -0.74 20.59
N SER A 199 -16.75 -1.71 20.32
CA SER A 199 -15.70 -2.13 21.26
C SER A 199 -14.41 -1.36 21.02
N PHE A 200 -14.06 -0.49 21.98
CA PHE A 200 -12.82 0.31 21.95
C PHE A 200 -11.67 -0.34 22.73
N CYS A 201 -11.79 -1.63 23.06
CA CYS A 201 -10.75 -2.37 23.76
C CYS A 201 -9.49 -2.49 22.91
N ARG A 202 -8.32 -2.38 23.53
CA ARG A 202 -7.03 -2.56 22.86
C ARG A 202 -6.97 -3.91 22.14
N VAL A 203 -6.60 -3.90 20.86
CA VAL A 203 -6.40 -5.13 20.10
C VAL A 203 -5.08 -5.79 20.52
N PRO A 204 -5.09 -7.04 21.03
CA PRO A 204 -3.86 -7.77 21.30
C PRO A 204 -3.15 -8.10 19.97
N GLN A 205 -1.82 -8.10 19.97
CA GLN A 205 -1.07 -8.59 18.80
C GLN A 205 -1.37 -10.09 18.62
N PHE A 206 -1.74 -10.48 17.41
CA PHE A 206 -2.12 -11.84 17.11
C PHE A 206 -0.88 -12.63 16.64
N ASP A 207 -0.34 -13.50 17.50
CA ASP A 207 0.83 -14.31 17.12
C ASP A 207 0.48 -15.50 16.21
N ARG A 208 -0.77 -16.01 16.26
CA ARG A 208 -1.18 -17.23 15.54
C ARG A 208 -1.61 -17.02 14.09
N GLU A 209 -1.66 -15.78 13.60
CA GLU A 209 -2.24 -15.50 12.28
C GLU A 209 -1.33 -15.88 11.12
N ALA A 210 -0.06 -16.20 11.36
CA ALA A 210 0.87 -16.59 10.29
C ALA A 210 0.74 -18.07 9.84
N ILE A 211 -0.04 -18.91 10.52
CA ILE A 211 -0.21 -20.34 10.16
C ILE A 211 -0.65 -20.54 8.71
N PRO A 212 -1.65 -19.81 8.16
CA PRO A 212 -2.05 -19.93 6.76
C PRO A 212 -0.90 -19.67 5.78
N PHE A 213 -0.01 -18.73 6.11
CA PHE A 213 1.16 -18.45 5.29
C PHE A 213 2.22 -19.56 5.39
N VAL A 214 2.51 -20.07 6.59
CA VAL A 214 3.41 -21.23 6.76
C VAL A 214 2.91 -22.42 5.95
N ARG A 215 1.60 -22.69 6.01
CA ARG A 215 0.95 -23.73 5.21
C ARG A 215 1.16 -23.49 3.72
N TYR A 216 0.93 -22.28 3.23
CA TYR A 216 1.17 -21.92 1.83
C TYR A 216 2.60 -22.24 1.39
N VAL A 217 3.61 -21.84 2.16
CA VAL A 217 5.02 -22.12 1.82
C VAL A 217 5.32 -23.61 1.83
N ILE A 218 4.74 -24.39 2.75
CA ILE A 218 4.87 -25.85 2.73
C ILE A 218 4.27 -26.42 1.44
N VAL A 219 3.09 -25.96 1.02
CA VAL A 219 2.48 -26.41 -0.24
C VAL A 219 3.38 -26.09 -1.44
N GLU A 220 3.96 -24.89 -1.51
CA GLU A 220 4.90 -24.52 -2.58
C GLU A 220 6.12 -25.44 -2.60
N ILE A 221 6.74 -25.68 -1.44
CA ILE A 221 7.90 -26.58 -1.30
C ILE A 221 7.55 -28.00 -1.76
N LEU A 222 6.45 -28.56 -1.26
CA LEU A 222 6.05 -29.93 -1.55
C LEU A 222 5.56 -30.09 -2.99
N GLY A 223 4.97 -29.04 -3.57
CA GLY A 223 4.55 -28.96 -4.97
C GLY A 223 5.69 -29.21 -5.95
N LEU A 224 6.92 -28.77 -5.63
CA LEU A 224 8.10 -29.00 -6.47
C LEU A 224 8.44 -30.49 -6.65
N PHE A 225 8.06 -31.34 -5.68
CA PHE A 225 8.32 -32.79 -5.73
C PHE A 225 7.27 -33.58 -6.54
N LYS A 226 6.14 -32.97 -6.93
CA LYS A 226 5.12 -33.65 -7.74
C LYS A 226 5.64 -34.09 -9.12
N SER A 227 6.64 -33.38 -9.66
CA SER A 227 7.26 -33.69 -10.96
C SER A 227 8.46 -34.64 -10.86
N LYS A 228 9.15 -34.67 -9.70
CA LYS A 228 10.35 -35.47 -9.43
C LYS A 228 10.37 -35.87 -7.96
N SER A 229 10.50 -37.16 -7.67
CA SER A 229 10.55 -37.67 -6.29
C SER A 229 11.76 -37.18 -5.48
N THR A 230 12.77 -36.63 -6.15
CA THR A 230 14.04 -36.20 -5.55
C THR A 230 14.59 -34.94 -6.23
N LEU A 231 15.03 -33.97 -5.44
CA LEU A 231 15.54 -32.67 -5.89
C LEU A 231 16.84 -32.30 -5.15
N LYS A 232 17.75 -31.59 -5.82
CA LYS A 232 18.90 -30.99 -5.15
C LYS A 232 18.41 -29.81 -4.31
N ARG A 233 18.87 -29.69 -3.06
CA ARG A 233 18.44 -28.62 -2.14
C ARG A 233 18.62 -27.21 -2.71
N ASP A 234 19.72 -26.94 -3.41
CA ASP A 234 19.94 -25.61 -4.01
C ASP A 234 18.91 -25.32 -5.10
N SER A 235 18.61 -26.31 -5.95
CA SER A 235 17.64 -26.20 -7.03
C SER A 235 16.22 -25.97 -6.52
N LEU A 236 15.90 -26.45 -5.31
CA LEU A 236 14.63 -26.14 -4.64
C LEU A 236 14.51 -24.64 -4.40
N TYR A 237 15.54 -24.00 -3.83
CA TYR A 237 15.49 -22.55 -3.59
C TYR A 237 15.51 -21.76 -4.90
N THR A 238 16.26 -22.19 -5.91
CA THR A 238 16.23 -21.54 -7.24
C THR A 238 14.85 -21.57 -7.90
N ALA A 239 14.03 -22.58 -7.60
CA ALA A 239 12.68 -22.71 -8.17
C ALA A 239 11.61 -21.95 -7.39
N LEU A 240 11.89 -21.51 -6.15
CA LEU A 240 10.96 -20.75 -5.33
C LEU A 240 11.07 -19.25 -5.60
N ASP A 241 10.01 -18.52 -5.30
CA ASP A 241 10.06 -17.06 -5.26
C ASP A 241 11.13 -16.60 -4.24
N PRO A 242 11.99 -15.62 -4.59
CA PRO A 242 13.01 -15.09 -3.67
C PRO A 242 12.47 -14.62 -2.32
N ASN A 243 11.22 -14.13 -2.29
CA ASN A 243 10.54 -13.69 -1.07
C ASN A 243 10.23 -14.84 -0.10
N LEU A 244 10.29 -16.08 -0.56
CA LEU A 244 10.10 -17.26 0.27
C LEU A 244 11.41 -17.83 0.82
N HIS A 245 12.59 -17.40 0.35
CA HIS A 245 13.85 -18.04 0.69
C HIS A 245 14.12 -18.13 2.21
N GLY A 246 13.90 -17.04 2.95
CA GLY A 246 14.17 -16.99 4.38
C GLY A 246 13.30 -18.00 5.15
N ILE A 247 11.99 -17.94 4.92
CA ILE A 247 11.04 -18.84 5.57
C ILE A 247 11.21 -20.30 5.09
N ALA A 248 11.44 -20.52 3.80
CA ALA A 248 11.60 -21.85 3.21
C ALA A 248 12.83 -22.57 3.78
N ARG A 249 13.93 -21.85 4.09
CA ARG A 249 15.09 -22.45 4.77
C ARG A 249 14.73 -23.01 6.15
N LYS A 250 13.97 -22.24 6.94
CA LYS A 250 13.50 -22.68 8.27
C LYS A 250 12.53 -23.87 8.15
N ILE A 251 11.57 -23.79 7.22
CA ILE A 251 10.58 -24.85 6.98
C ILE A 251 11.25 -26.13 6.50
N VAL A 252 12.12 -26.08 5.48
CA VAL A 252 12.82 -27.27 4.97
C VAL A 252 13.63 -27.95 6.08
N ALA A 253 14.33 -27.19 6.93
CA ALA A 253 15.06 -27.76 8.06
C ALA A 253 14.13 -28.50 9.03
N HIS A 254 12.95 -27.93 9.32
CA HIS A 254 11.94 -28.55 10.16
C HIS A 254 11.32 -29.80 9.51
N LEU A 255 11.00 -29.76 8.22
CA LEU A 255 10.45 -30.91 7.49
C LEU A 255 11.43 -32.08 7.42
N VAL A 256 12.73 -31.81 7.31
CA VAL A 256 13.79 -32.84 7.37
C VAL A 256 13.85 -33.46 8.77
N LYS A 257 13.85 -32.63 9.83
CA LYS A 257 13.86 -33.11 11.22
C LYS A 257 12.69 -34.03 11.54
N ASN A 258 11.51 -33.74 10.98
CA ASN A 258 10.29 -34.53 11.17
C ASN A 258 10.09 -35.64 10.13
N LYS A 259 11.11 -35.94 9.31
CA LYS A 259 11.09 -37.03 8.31
C LYS A 259 10.01 -36.89 7.23
N VAL A 260 9.49 -35.68 7.00
CA VAL A 260 8.65 -35.37 5.83
C VAL A 260 9.51 -35.32 4.57
N LEU A 261 10.70 -34.73 4.68
CA LEU A 261 11.75 -34.77 3.66
C LEU A 261 12.92 -35.62 4.15
N LEU A 262 13.46 -36.47 3.29
CA LEU A 262 14.69 -37.23 3.57
C LEU A 262 15.88 -36.62 2.85
N GLN A 263 16.95 -36.36 3.59
CA GLN A 263 18.23 -36.02 3.00
C GLN A 263 18.94 -37.28 2.49
N LYS A 264 19.35 -37.28 1.22
CA LYS A 264 20.04 -38.39 0.57
C LYS A 264 21.33 -37.93 -0.09
N ASP A 265 22.25 -38.88 -0.20
CA ASP A 265 23.44 -38.76 -1.03
C ASP A 265 23.24 -39.58 -2.29
N ILE A 266 23.47 -38.97 -3.46
CA ILE A 266 23.30 -39.62 -4.76
C ILE A 266 24.64 -39.59 -5.49
N LYS A 267 25.18 -40.78 -5.79
CA LYS A 267 26.45 -40.94 -6.52
C LYS A 267 27.61 -40.14 -5.88
N GLY A 268 27.71 -40.16 -4.56
CA GLY A 268 28.76 -39.44 -3.80
C GLY A 268 28.57 -37.92 -3.71
N LYS A 269 27.45 -37.37 -4.23
CA LYS A 269 27.08 -35.96 -4.07
C LYS A 269 25.99 -35.83 -3.01
N SER A 270 26.27 -35.05 -1.97
CA SER A 270 25.34 -34.80 -0.87
C SER A 270 24.37 -33.66 -1.16
N GLY A 271 23.29 -33.59 -0.37
CA GLY A 271 22.35 -32.47 -0.41
C GLY A 271 21.15 -32.66 -1.33
N TYR A 272 20.77 -33.90 -1.63
CA TYR A 272 19.49 -34.21 -2.26
C TYR A 272 18.39 -34.38 -1.20
N LEU A 273 17.18 -33.96 -1.54
CA LEU A 273 15.99 -34.14 -0.74
C LEU A 273 15.03 -35.05 -1.50
N SER A 274 14.43 -36.03 -0.82
CA SER A 274 13.32 -36.83 -1.34
C SER A 274 12.07 -36.61 -0.49
N LEU A 275 10.93 -36.49 -1.14
CA LEU A 275 9.64 -36.45 -0.47
C LEU A 275 9.23 -37.86 -0.03
N MET A 276 8.91 -38.03 1.25
CA MET A 276 8.28 -39.25 1.74
C MET A 276 6.79 -39.24 1.42
N GLN A 277 6.19 -40.43 1.27
CA GLN A 277 4.73 -40.52 1.25
C GLN A 277 4.20 -39.96 2.57
N TYR A 278 3.39 -38.91 2.48
CA TYR A 278 2.72 -38.29 3.61
C TYR A 278 1.23 -38.13 3.28
N ASP A 279 0.39 -38.23 4.29
CA ASP A 279 -1.04 -38.03 4.12
C ASP A 279 -1.34 -36.53 3.98
N VAL A 280 -2.00 -36.14 2.89
CA VAL A 280 -2.41 -34.75 2.65
C VAL A 280 -3.33 -34.24 3.76
N SER A 281 -4.09 -35.13 4.40
CA SER A 281 -4.94 -34.79 5.56
C SER A 281 -4.15 -34.25 6.76
N SER A 282 -2.85 -34.56 6.85
CA SER A 282 -1.96 -34.11 7.92
C SER A 282 -1.32 -32.72 7.68
N LEU A 283 -1.58 -32.08 6.53
CA LEU A 283 -0.91 -30.84 6.15
C LEU A 283 -1.13 -29.71 7.16
N ASP A 284 -2.34 -29.58 7.70
CA ASP A 284 -2.65 -28.52 8.67
C ASP A 284 -1.93 -28.76 10.01
N GLU A 285 -1.80 -30.01 10.42
CA GLU A 285 -1.02 -30.39 11.60
C GLU A 285 0.48 -30.12 11.39
N ILE A 286 1.02 -30.47 10.22
CA ILE A 286 2.41 -30.18 9.84
C ILE A 286 2.63 -28.66 9.84
N ALA A 287 1.71 -27.88 9.27
CA ALA A 287 1.80 -26.42 9.24
C ALA A 287 1.78 -25.82 10.65
N PHE A 288 0.89 -26.30 11.53
CA PHE A 288 0.81 -25.87 12.91
C PHE A 288 2.10 -26.16 13.68
N ARG A 289 2.61 -27.40 13.62
CA ARG A 289 3.87 -27.80 14.29
C ARG A 289 5.07 -27.05 13.73
N THR A 290 5.09 -26.81 12.43
CA THR A 290 6.15 -26.04 11.77
C THR A 290 6.11 -24.59 12.20
N TRP A 291 4.93 -23.96 12.24
CA TRP A 291 4.74 -22.60 12.73
C TRP A 291 5.28 -22.45 14.16
N GLN A 292 4.90 -23.35 15.07
CA GLN A 292 5.39 -23.37 16.46
C GLN A 292 6.91 -23.49 16.60
N ALA A 293 7.58 -24.09 15.61
CA ALA A 293 9.01 -24.31 15.66
C ALA A 293 9.84 -23.17 15.05
N ILE A 294 9.23 -22.32 14.22
CA ILE A 294 9.96 -21.30 13.43
C ILE A 294 9.56 -19.85 13.75
N CYS A 295 8.46 -19.65 14.47
CA CYS A 295 7.91 -18.37 14.92
C CYS A 295 8.06 -18.23 16.43
#